data_AF-A0A2M9KQ95-F1
#
_entry.id   AF-A0A2M9KQ95-F1
#
_cell.length_a   1.000
_cell.length_b   1.000
_cell.length_c   1.000
_cell.angle_alpha   90.00
_cell.angle_beta   90.00
_cell.angle_gamma   90.00
#
_symmetry.space_group_name_H-M   'P 1'
#
loop_
_entity.id
_entity.type
_entity.pdbx_description
1 polymer ?
#
loop_
_entity_poly.entity_id
_entity_poly.type
_entity_poly.pdbx_seq_one_letter_code
_entity_poly.pdbx_strand_id
1 'polypeptide(L)'
;MSTTQPLVLAAELAAAWSDIQAHHRDLPDLASPEALIGESSSACGTRLNFERLLHEAAHGLAAAREIRDTSRAGRYHNRRFLLLASELGLAHPVEPHASSGFSQVTMGHETRERYAETIERLDRALGAHQLAVAGEGNHRAFRGPAARHGSSGGGVRVKAVCGCGRNVRVVPSVLAQASIVCGACQQPFKIA
;
A
#
# COMPACT_ATOMS: atom_id res chain seq x y z
N MET A 1 11.42 24.04 7.86
CA MET A 1 11.67 22.84 7.04
C MET A 1 13.12 22.84 6.60
N SER A 2 13.96 21.95 7.11
CA SER A 2 15.31 21.77 6.56
C SER A 2 15.19 20.96 5.27
N THR A 3 15.55 21.55 4.12
CA THR A 3 15.47 20.92 2.79
C THR A 3 16.28 19.62 2.70
N THR A 4 17.16 19.37 3.66
CA THR A 4 18.06 18.22 3.73
C THR A 4 17.36 16.92 4.18
N GLN A 5 16.32 16.99 5.01
CA GLN A 5 15.75 15.76 5.62
C GLN A 5 15.01 14.83 4.64
N PRO A 6 14.17 15.33 3.71
CA PRO A 6 13.57 14.49 2.68
C PRO A 6 14.63 13.85 1.77
N LEU A 7 15.73 14.57 1.50
CA LEU A 7 16.84 14.09 0.69
C LEU A 7 17.63 12.97 1.39
N VAL A 8 17.83 13.07 2.71
CA VAL A 8 18.49 12.02 3.50
C VAL A 8 17.66 10.74 3.51
N LEU A 9 16.34 10.82 3.75
CA LEU A 9 15.50 9.63 3.73
C LEU A 9 15.46 8.97 2.34
N ALA A 10 15.36 9.76 1.27
CA ALA A 10 15.42 9.24 -0.09
C ALA A 10 16.76 8.56 -0.40
N ALA A 11 17.88 9.16 0.04
CA ALA A 11 19.21 8.56 -0.13
C ALA A 11 19.38 7.25 0.63
N GLU A 12 18.91 7.17 1.88
CA GLU A 12 18.97 5.94 2.66
C GLU A 12 18.04 4.86 2.11
N LEU A 13 16.88 5.22 1.54
CA LEU A 13 16.03 4.28 0.81
C LEU A 13 16.71 3.75 -0.45
N ALA A 14 17.36 4.62 -1.23
CA ALA A 14 18.10 4.21 -2.42
C ALA A 14 19.29 3.30 -2.06
N ALA A 15 20.02 3.61 -0.99
CA ALA A 15 21.09 2.75 -0.48
C ALA A 15 20.55 1.39 -0.02
N ALA A 16 19.46 1.37 0.73
CA ALA A 16 18.82 0.13 1.16
C ALA A 16 18.34 -0.72 -0.02
N TRP A 17 17.80 -0.10 -1.07
CA TRP A 17 17.44 -0.80 -2.29
C TRP A 17 18.65 -1.37 -3.02
N SER A 18 19.74 -0.60 -3.13
CA SER A 18 20.99 -1.04 -3.74
C SER A 18 21.59 -2.23 -2.99
N ASP A 19 21.50 -2.28 -1.66
CA ASP A 19 21.96 -3.43 -0.86
C ASP A 19 21.15 -4.69 -1.19
N ILE A 20 19.84 -4.57 -1.40
CA ILE A 20 19.00 -5.68 -1.85
C ILE A 20 19.43 -6.12 -3.28
N GLN A 21 19.65 -5.18 -4.20
CA GLN A 21 20.09 -5.48 -5.57
C GLN A 21 21.45 -6.20 -5.62
N ALA A 22 22.35 -5.94 -4.67
CA ALA A 22 23.63 -6.63 -4.57
C ALA A 22 23.46 -8.15 -4.36
N HIS A 23 22.37 -8.56 -3.72
CA HIS A 23 22.01 -9.97 -3.53
C HIS A 23 21.03 -10.49 -4.60
N HIS A 24 20.27 -9.61 -5.25
CA HIS A 24 19.25 -9.94 -6.26
C HIS A 24 19.46 -9.09 -7.52
N ARG A 25 20.40 -9.50 -8.38
CA ARG A 25 20.89 -8.69 -9.52
C ARG A 25 19.85 -8.40 -10.60
N ASP A 26 18.75 -9.13 -10.61
CA ASP A 26 17.62 -8.93 -11.51
C ASP A 26 16.51 -8.04 -10.93
N LEU A 27 16.67 -7.56 -9.69
CA LEU A 27 15.81 -6.54 -9.11
C LEU A 27 16.05 -5.20 -9.83
N PRO A 28 15.01 -4.58 -10.44
CA PRO A 28 15.16 -3.35 -11.19
C PRO A 28 15.41 -2.17 -10.25
N ASP A 29 15.88 -1.06 -10.82
CA ASP A 29 16.08 0.18 -10.08
C ASP A 29 14.75 0.72 -9.53
N LEU A 30 14.81 1.30 -8.34
CA LEU A 30 13.66 1.94 -7.72
C LEU A 30 13.44 3.31 -8.37
N ALA A 31 12.55 3.38 -9.35
CA ALA A 31 12.32 4.58 -10.16
C ALA A 31 11.88 5.83 -9.34
N SER A 32 11.23 5.63 -8.19
CA SER A 32 10.80 6.73 -7.30
C SER A 32 10.78 6.26 -5.83
N PRO A 33 11.93 6.26 -5.12
CA PRO A 33 12.01 5.80 -3.73
C PRO A 33 11.04 6.52 -2.79
N GLU A 34 10.75 7.79 -3.06
CA GLU A 34 9.82 8.61 -2.31
C GLU A 34 8.36 8.14 -2.40
N ALA A 35 7.96 7.43 -3.47
CA ALA A 35 6.61 6.89 -3.59
C ALA A 35 6.31 5.89 -2.44
N LEU A 36 7.33 5.18 -1.96
CA LEU A 36 7.22 4.23 -0.86
C LEU A 36 6.96 4.90 0.51
N ILE A 37 7.28 6.19 0.64
CA ILE A 37 7.13 6.97 1.89
C ILE A 37 5.65 7.30 2.18
N GLY A 38 4.79 7.31 1.15
CA GLY A 38 3.36 7.68 1.27
C GLY A 38 2.36 6.56 0.98
N GLU A 39 2.75 5.52 0.25
CA GLU A 39 1.86 4.42 -0.07
C GLU A 39 1.77 3.44 1.10
N SER A 40 0.57 3.20 1.62
CA SER A 40 0.33 2.18 2.63
C SER A 40 -0.41 1.01 2.00
N SER A 41 0.26 -0.13 1.80
CA SER A 41 -0.42 -1.37 1.44
C SER A 41 -1.28 -1.81 2.62
N SER A 42 -2.58 -2.04 2.38
CA SER A 42 -3.56 -2.35 3.43
C SER A 42 -3.28 -3.66 4.20
N ALA A 43 -2.27 -4.42 3.78
CA ALA A 43 -1.95 -5.72 4.33
C ALA A 43 -0.54 -5.83 4.98
N CYS A 44 0.30 -4.80 4.88
CA CYS A 44 1.68 -4.77 5.42
C CYS A 44 1.88 -3.64 6.47
N GLY A 45 0.80 -3.15 7.07
CA GLY A 45 0.85 -1.99 7.96
C GLY A 45 1.07 -0.67 7.21
N THR A 46 0.98 0.44 7.94
CA THR A 46 1.06 1.79 7.35
C THR A 46 2.45 2.41 7.40
N ARG A 47 3.39 1.80 8.14
CA ARG A 47 4.73 2.34 8.37
C ARG A 47 5.73 1.68 7.42
N LEU A 48 6.49 2.50 6.70
CA LEU A 48 7.67 2.04 5.97
C LEU A 48 8.73 1.53 6.96
N ASN A 49 9.27 0.36 6.68
CA ASN A 49 10.39 -0.28 7.35
C ASN A 49 11.12 -1.19 6.33
N PHE A 50 12.24 -1.80 6.72
CA PHE A 50 13.01 -2.64 5.79
C PHE A 50 12.26 -3.91 5.35
N GLU A 51 11.43 -4.51 6.21
CA GLU A 51 10.57 -5.65 5.86
C GLU A 51 9.59 -5.32 4.74
N ARG A 52 8.99 -4.14 4.82
CA ARG A 52 8.13 -3.61 3.77
C ARG A 52 8.93 -3.31 2.51
N LEU A 53 10.17 -2.82 2.61
CA LEU A 53 11.02 -2.64 1.44
C LEU A 53 11.29 -3.96 0.71
N LEU A 54 11.55 -5.05 1.44
CA LEU A 54 11.67 -6.39 0.88
C LEU A 54 10.35 -6.89 0.25
N HIS A 55 9.20 -6.53 0.82
CA HIS A 55 7.90 -6.83 0.21
C HIS A 55 7.76 -6.17 -1.17
N GLU A 56 8.10 -4.88 -1.28
CA GLU A 56 8.09 -4.18 -2.58
C GLU A 56 9.14 -4.74 -3.54
N ALA A 57 10.30 -5.19 -3.04
CA ALA A 57 11.31 -5.88 -3.84
C ALA A 57 10.77 -7.20 -4.44
N ALA A 58 9.91 -7.93 -3.73
CA ALA A 58 9.27 -9.12 -4.28
C ALA A 58 8.38 -8.79 -5.50
N HIS A 59 7.65 -7.69 -5.44
CA HIS A 59 6.92 -7.16 -6.60
C HIS A 59 7.85 -6.69 -7.72
N GLY A 60 8.98 -6.06 -7.39
CA GLY A 60 10.02 -5.68 -8.34
C GLY A 60 10.58 -6.86 -9.12
N LEU A 61 10.93 -7.95 -8.41
CA LEU A 61 11.36 -9.21 -9.02
C LEU A 61 10.24 -9.82 -9.87
N ALA A 62 9.00 -9.78 -9.40
CA ALA A 62 7.86 -10.29 -10.15
C ALA A 62 7.72 -9.55 -11.49
N ALA A 63 7.82 -8.22 -11.48
CA ALA A 63 7.75 -7.39 -12.67
C ALA A 63 8.90 -7.68 -13.63
N ALA A 64 10.15 -7.74 -13.15
CA ALA A 64 11.33 -8.02 -13.97
C ALA A 64 11.29 -9.41 -14.62
N ARG A 65 10.67 -10.38 -13.95
CA ARG A 65 10.52 -11.76 -14.42
C ARG A 65 9.20 -12.02 -15.15
N GLU A 66 8.39 -10.99 -15.39
CA GLU A 66 7.05 -11.09 -16.01
C GLU A 66 6.09 -12.05 -15.27
N ILE A 67 6.24 -12.15 -13.96
CA ILE A 67 5.45 -13.01 -13.08
C ILE A 67 4.23 -12.25 -12.56
N ARG A 68 3.03 -12.80 -12.80
CA ARG A 68 1.81 -12.34 -12.13
C ARG A 68 1.73 -12.90 -10.70
N ASP A 69 2.24 -12.12 -9.77
CA ASP A 69 2.38 -12.45 -8.34
C ASP A 69 1.18 -12.03 -7.47
N THR A 70 0.32 -11.16 -8.00
CA THR A 70 -0.94 -10.76 -7.37
C THR A 70 -2.18 -11.14 -8.20
N SER A 71 -3.33 -11.10 -7.55
CA SER A 71 -4.66 -11.34 -8.16
C SER A 71 -5.71 -10.45 -7.50
N ARG A 72 -6.97 -10.53 -7.96
CA ARG A 72 -8.10 -9.71 -7.47
C ARG A 72 -7.81 -8.19 -7.55
N ALA A 73 -7.21 -7.78 -8.67
CA ALA A 73 -6.73 -6.42 -8.93
C ALA A 73 -5.69 -5.97 -7.89
N GLY A 74 -4.58 -6.71 -7.77
CA GLY A 74 -3.47 -6.40 -6.86
C GLY A 74 -3.70 -6.73 -5.38
N ARG A 75 -4.94 -7.00 -4.96
CA ARG A 75 -5.25 -7.15 -3.52
C ARG A 75 -4.79 -8.47 -2.90
N TYR A 76 -4.66 -9.54 -3.69
CA TYR A 76 -4.40 -10.88 -3.18
C TYR A 76 -3.05 -11.40 -3.68
N HIS A 77 -2.11 -11.57 -2.75
CA HIS A 77 -0.75 -12.04 -3.00
C HIS A 77 -0.76 -13.56 -3.12
N ASN A 78 -0.47 -14.08 -4.31
CA ASN A 78 -0.63 -15.49 -4.62
C ASN A 78 0.63 -16.30 -4.27
N ARG A 79 0.64 -17.61 -4.53
CA ARG A 79 1.81 -18.47 -4.23
C ARG A 79 3.08 -18.07 -4.99
N ARG A 80 2.99 -17.36 -6.11
CA ARG A 80 4.17 -16.84 -6.82
C ARG A 80 4.80 -15.68 -6.07
N PHE A 81 4.00 -14.78 -5.49
CA PHE A 81 4.51 -13.77 -4.56
C PHE A 81 5.26 -14.41 -3.39
N LEU A 82 4.67 -15.43 -2.77
CA LEU A 82 5.29 -16.17 -1.66
C LEU A 82 6.69 -16.68 -2.04
N LEU A 83 6.84 -17.30 -3.21
CA LEU A 83 8.15 -17.81 -3.67
C LEU A 83 9.20 -16.70 -3.79
N LEU A 84 8.82 -15.55 -4.35
CA LEU A 84 9.71 -14.39 -4.49
C LEU A 84 10.03 -13.74 -3.13
N ALA A 85 9.03 -13.65 -2.24
CA ALA A 85 9.24 -13.14 -0.89
C ALA A 85 10.20 -14.06 -0.10
N SER A 86 10.05 -15.38 -0.23
CA SER A 86 10.97 -16.34 0.38
C SER A 86 12.38 -16.26 -0.18
N GLU A 87 12.55 -15.99 -1.48
CA GLU A 87 13.87 -15.74 -2.09
C GLU A 87 14.56 -14.53 -1.46
N LEU A 88 13.79 -13.48 -1.14
CA LEU A 88 14.26 -12.28 -0.43
C LEU A 88 14.44 -12.49 1.08
N GLY A 89 14.28 -13.72 1.57
CA GLY A 89 14.46 -14.06 2.97
C GLY A 89 13.29 -13.64 3.87
N LEU A 90 12.10 -13.47 3.30
CA LEU A 90 10.87 -13.25 4.07
C LEU A 90 10.19 -14.58 4.40
N ALA A 91 9.83 -14.73 5.67
CA ALA A 91 8.94 -15.77 6.17
C ALA A 91 7.47 -15.35 5.99
N HIS A 92 6.59 -16.34 6.01
CA HIS A 92 5.15 -16.17 5.77
C HIS A 92 4.37 -17.22 6.58
N PRO A 93 3.10 -16.95 6.93
CA PRO A 93 2.22 -17.97 7.49
C PRO A 93 2.02 -19.13 6.51
N VAL A 94 1.83 -20.34 7.06
CA VAL A 94 1.54 -21.55 6.26
C VAL A 94 0.29 -21.37 5.40
N GLU A 95 -0.76 -20.78 5.98
CA GLU A 95 -2.02 -20.55 5.31
C GLU A 95 -2.18 -19.08 4.85
N PRO A 96 -2.68 -18.84 3.63
CA PRO A 96 -2.89 -17.49 3.14
C PRO A 96 -4.05 -16.80 3.85
N HIS A 97 -3.94 -15.49 4.02
CA HIS A 97 -5.06 -14.69 4.49
C HIS A 97 -6.19 -14.65 3.46
N ALA A 98 -7.45 -14.76 3.90
CA ALA A 98 -8.61 -14.90 3.02
C ALA A 98 -8.78 -13.75 2.01
N SER A 99 -8.49 -12.52 2.43
CA SER A 99 -8.67 -11.32 1.59
C SER A 99 -7.39 -10.88 0.88
N SER A 100 -6.21 -11.08 1.49
CA SER A 100 -4.94 -10.50 1.04
C SER A 100 -3.88 -11.52 0.62
N GLY A 101 -4.14 -12.82 0.79
CA GLY A 101 -3.22 -13.88 0.41
C GLY A 101 -2.00 -13.93 1.33
N PHE A 102 -0.82 -14.12 0.75
CA PHE A 102 0.47 -14.18 1.46
C PHE A 102 1.10 -12.82 1.71
N SER A 103 0.29 -11.76 1.84
CA SER A 103 0.79 -10.40 2.05
C SER A 103 1.49 -10.19 3.39
N GLN A 104 1.11 -10.98 4.39
CA GLN A 104 1.67 -10.92 5.74
C GLN A 104 2.97 -11.71 5.73
N VAL A 105 4.07 -10.98 5.68
CA VAL A 105 5.42 -11.53 5.62
C VAL A 105 6.25 -10.91 6.73
N THR A 106 7.23 -11.66 7.22
CA THR A 106 8.15 -11.19 8.25
C THR A 106 9.59 -11.49 7.88
N MET A 107 10.54 -10.63 8.24
CA MET A 107 11.96 -10.95 8.01
C MET A 107 12.41 -12.12 8.88
N GLY A 108 13.00 -13.13 8.22
CA GLY A 108 13.69 -14.22 8.89
C GLY A 108 14.94 -13.75 9.65
N HIS A 109 15.46 -14.58 10.54
CA HIS A 109 16.63 -14.25 11.36
C HIS A 109 17.87 -13.94 10.51
N GLU A 110 18.20 -14.83 9.57
CA GLU A 110 19.37 -14.67 8.68
C GLU A 110 19.27 -13.39 7.84
N THR A 111 18.08 -13.02 7.41
CA THR A 111 17.82 -11.77 6.66
C THR A 111 18.06 -10.54 7.54
N ARG A 112 17.61 -10.58 8.80
CA ARG A 112 17.88 -9.50 9.76
C ARG A 112 19.36 -9.34 10.05
N GLU A 113 20.08 -10.45 10.20
CA GLU A 113 21.53 -10.42 10.40
C GLU A 113 22.27 -9.88 9.17
N ARG A 114 21.89 -10.34 7.98
CA ARG A 114 22.48 -9.90 6.71
C ARG A 114 22.36 -8.39 6.50
N TYR A 115 21.19 -7.83 6.79
CA TYR A 115 20.88 -6.42 6.53
C TYR A 115 20.93 -5.56 7.79
N ALA A 116 21.56 -6.02 8.89
CA ALA A 116 21.50 -5.34 10.18
C ALA A 116 21.93 -3.86 10.09
N GLU A 117 23.06 -3.58 9.45
CA GLU A 117 23.57 -2.22 9.27
C GLU A 117 22.63 -1.36 8.42
N THR A 118 22.14 -1.91 7.29
CA THR A 118 21.20 -1.24 6.39
C THR A 118 19.87 -0.92 7.08
N ILE A 119 19.35 -1.87 7.86
CA ILE A 119 18.13 -1.72 8.65
C ILE A 119 18.30 -0.58 9.65
N GLU A 120 19.39 -0.57 10.41
CA GLU A 120 19.64 0.46 11.41
C GLU A 120 19.75 1.86 10.79
N ARG A 121 20.44 1.98 9.64
CA ARG A 121 20.56 3.25 8.92
C ARG A 121 19.21 3.76 8.45
N LEU A 122 18.42 2.88 7.82
CA LEU A 122 17.08 3.22 7.33
C LEU A 122 16.13 3.60 8.48
N ASP A 123 16.14 2.85 9.58
CA ASP A 123 15.32 3.13 10.75
C ASP A 123 15.68 4.47 11.41
N ARG A 124 16.96 4.83 11.48
CA ARG A 124 17.40 6.16 11.94
C ARG A 124 16.87 7.27 11.04
N ALA A 125 16.97 7.10 9.72
CA ALA A 125 16.49 8.10 8.75
C ALA A 125 14.96 8.26 8.81
N LEU A 126 14.22 7.15 8.90
CA LEU A 126 12.77 7.14 9.08
C LEU A 126 12.37 7.82 10.39
N GLY A 127 13.07 7.54 11.49
CA GLY A 127 12.84 8.18 12.79
C GLY A 127 13.06 9.70 12.74
N ALA A 128 14.17 10.15 12.14
CA ALA A 128 14.47 11.57 11.97
C ALA A 128 13.41 12.28 11.11
N HIS A 129 12.96 11.64 10.03
CA HIS A 129 11.89 12.17 9.17
C HIS A 129 10.57 12.28 9.93
N GLN A 130 10.19 11.26 10.71
CA GLN A 130 8.97 11.28 11.52
C GLN A 130 8.98 12.42 12.54
N LEU A 131 10.10 12.63 13.24
CA LEU A 131 10.26 13.72 14.19
C LEU A 131 10.17 15.10 13.52
N ALA A 132 10.75 15.24 12.32
CA ALA A 132 10.67 16.48 11.55
C ALA A 132 9.24 16.83 11.15
N VAL A 133 8.52 15.85 10.59
CA VAL A 133 7.12 16.02 10.19
C VAL A 133 6.20 16.26 11.40
N ALA A 134 6.56 15.73 12.58
CA ALA A 134 5.83 15.98 13.82
C ALA A 134 6.13 17.36 14.46
N GLY A 135 7.35 17.88 14.29
CA GLY A 135 7.83 19.14 14.89
C GLY A 135 7.44 20.41 14.11
N GLU A 136 7.04 20.28 12.85
CA GLU A 136 6.44 21.35 12.06
C GLU A 136 4.98 21.52 12.45
N GLY A 137 4.74 22.28 13.53
CA GLY A 137 3.41 22.43 14.12
C GLY A 137 2.33 22.77 13.08
N ASN A 138 1.31 21.91 13.01
CA ASN A 138 0.03 22.27 12.41
C ASN A 138 -1.09 22.23 13.46
N HIS A 139 -1.23 23.36 14.17
CA HIS A 139 -2.55 23.88 14.54
C HIS A 139 -3.34 24.19 13.25
N ARG A 140 -3.89 23.13 12.64
CA ARG A 140 -4.96 23.06 11.63
C ARG A 140 -4.88 21.71 10.90
N ALA A 141 -5.41 20.69 11.55
CA ALA A 141 -6.44 19.93 10.88
C ALA A 141 -7.53 19.56 11.89
N PHE A 142 -8.58 20.40 11.95
CA PHE A 142 -9.91 19.80 11.94
C PHE A 142 -9.95 18.90 10.69
N ARG A 143 -9.65 17.62 10.86
CA ARG A 143 -10.38 16.61 10.12
C ARG A 143 -11.60 16.36 10.99
N GLY A 144 -12.72 16.97 10.63
CA GLY A 144 -14.02 16.48 11.06
C GLY A 144 -14.11 14.95 10.83
N PRO A 145 -15.09 14.25 11.41
CA PRO A 145 -15.17 12.81 11.25
C PRO A 145 -15.27 12.45 9.77
N ALA A 146 -14.15 12.01 9.21
CA ALA A 146 -14.08 11.34 7.93
C ALA A 146 -12.93 10.35 8.04
N ALA A 147 -13.26 9.23 8.68
CA ALA A 147 -12.72 7.95 8.30
C ALA A 147 -12.47 7.97 6.79
N ARG A 148 -11.25 7.62 6.38
CA ARG A 148 -11.02 7.19 5.00
C ARG A 148 -12.18 6.25 4.68
N HIS A 149 -12.90 6.48 3.59
CA HIS A 149 -13.87 5.50 3.06
C HIS A 149 -13.12 4.24 2.55
N GLY A 150 -12.21 3.68 3.35
CA GLY A 150 -12.00 2.26 3.40
C GLY A 150 -13.24 1.69 4.06
N SER A 151 -14.11 1.11 3.23
CA SER A 151 -14.87 -0.10 3.52
C SER A 151 -15.23 -0.36 5.00
N SER A 152 -15.87 0.59 5.65
CA SER A 152 -16.56 0.41 6.93
C SER A 152 -18.01 0.82 6.70
N GLY A 153 -18.68 -0.02 5.93
CA GLY A 153 -20.02 0.19 5.40
C GLY A 153 -20.26 -0.79 4.26
N GLY A 154 -19.90 -2.06 4.47
CA GLY A 154 -20.22 -3.17 3.58
C GLY A 154 -21.72 -3.45 3.59
N GLY A 155 -22.54 -2.44 3.30
CA GLY A 155 -23.92 -2.65 2.89
C GLY A 155 -23.91 -3.15 1.45
N VAL A 156 -24.73 -4.16 1.17
CA VAL A 156 -24.96 -4.66 -0.19
C VAL A 156 -25.32 -3.47 -1.09
N ARG A 157 -24.47 -3.19 -2.10
CA ARG A 157 -24.75 -2.15 -3.08
C ARG A 157 -25.83 -2.64 -4.03
N VAL A 158 -26.95 -1.95 -4.07
CA VAL A 158 -28.07 -2.28 -4.94
C VAL A 158 -28.00 -1.49 -6.24
N LYS A 159 -28.61 -2.01 -7.30
CA LYS A 159 -28.71 -1.32 -8.58
C LYS A 159 -29.83 -0.27 -8.50
N ALA A 160 -29.52 0.96 -8.86
CA ALA A 160 -30.49 2.03 -9.05
C ALA A 160 -30.48 2.50 -10.52
N VAL A 161 -31.65 2.85 -11.07
CA VAL A 161 -31.88 3.09 -12.49
C VAL A 161 -32.58 4.46 -12.69
N CYS A 162 -32.12 5.29 -13.65
CA CYS A 162 -32.91 6.45 -14.16
C CYS A 162 -33.89 5.92 -15.20
N GLY A 163 -35.05 6.57 -15.35
CA GLY A 163 -35.98 6.34 -16.46
C GLY A 163 -35.37 6.44 -17.88
N CYS A 164 -34.18 7.04 -18.05
CA CYS A 164 -33.44 7.02 -19.33
C CYS A 164 -32.59 5.77 -19.57
N GLY A 165 -32.65 4.77 -18.68
CA GLY A 165 -31.93 3.50 -18.82
C GLY A 165 -30.51 3.47 -18.20
N ARG A 166 -29.94 4.63 -17.82
CA ARG A 166 -28.69 4.68 -17.06
C ARG A 166 -28.86 4.03 -15.68
N ASN A 167 -27.80 3.39 -15.19
CA ASN A 167 -27.81 2.78 -13.86
C ASN A 167 -26.52 3.03 -13.08
N VAL A 168 -26.62 3.00 -11.76
CA VAL A 168 -25.53 3.12 -10.79
C VAL A 168 -25.68 2.06 -9.70
N ARG A 169 -24.59 1.70 -9.03
CA ARG A 169 -24.64 0.86 -7.82
C ARG A 169 -24.37 1.72 -6.59
N VAL A 170 -25.31 1.74 -5.66
CA VAL A 170 -25.29 2.62 -4.48
C VAL A 170 -25.71 1.85 -3.23
N VAL A 171 -25.24 2.30 -2.06
CA VAL A 171 -25.72 1.79 -0.78
C VAL A 171 -27.10 2.41 -0.51
N PRO A 172 -28.15 1.62 -0.18
CA PRO A 172 -29.51 2.15 0.01
C PRO A 172 -29.59 3.33 1.00
N SER A 173 -28.83 3.26 2.10
CA SER A 173 -28.81 4.33 3.11
C SER A 173 -28.24 5.65 2.59
N VAL A 174 -27.36 5.62 1.59
CA VAL A 174 -26.82 6.82 0.93
C VAL A 174 -27.87 7.41 -0.02
N LEU A 175 -28.58 6.58 -0.78
CA LEU A 175 -29.64 7.05 -1.68
C LEU A 175 -30.84 7.61 -0.91
N ALA A 176 -31.11 7.11 0.30
CA ALA A 176 -32.16 7.62 1.17
C ALA A 176 -31.84 9.02 1.75
N GLN A 177 -30.56 9.39 1.89
CA GLN A 177 -30.17 10.70 2.42
C GLN A 177 -30.46 11.83 1.43
N ALA A 178 -30.21 11.60 0.15
CA ALA A 178 -30.50 12.55 -0.91
C ALA A 178 -30.64 11.84 -2.26
N SER A 179 -31.54 12.35 -3.09
CA SER A 179 -31.70 11.84 -4.45
C SER A 179 -30.45 12.09 -5.28
N ILE A 180 -29.92 11.04 -5.88
CA ILE A 180 -28.87 11.15 -6.90
C ILE A 180 -29.56 11.50 -8.22
N VAL A 181 -29.29 12.69 -8.74
CA VAL A 181 -29.89 13.18 -9.99
C VAL A 181 -29.00 12.85 -11.18
N CYS A 182 -29.63 12.40 -12.23
CA CYS A 182 -29.00 11.95 -13.44
C CYS A 182 -28.77 13.15 -14.36
N GLY A 183 -27.52 13.63 -14.50
CA GLY A 183 -27.19 14.88 -15.23
C GLY A 183 -27.56 14.97 -16.73
N ALA A 184 -28.19 13.94 -17.30
CA ALA A 184 -28.66 13.91 -18.70
C ALA A 184 -30.20 13.97 -18.77
N CYS A 185 -30.90 13.12 -18.00
CA CYS A 185 -32.37 13.11 -17.94
C CYS A 185 -32.93 14.07 -16.87
N GLN A 186 -32.09 14.59 -15.97
CA GLN A 186 -32.44 15.35 -14.76
C GLN A 186 -33.44 14.65 -13.82
N GLN A 187 -33.64 13.34 -14.00
CA GLN A 187 -34.48 12.51 -13.14
C GLN A 187 -33.64 11.83 -12.05
N PRO A 188 -34.23 11.49 -10.89
CA PRO A 188 -33.53 10.75 -9.85
C PRO A 188 -33.32 9.29 -10.25
N PHE A 189 -32.21 8.70 -9.81
CA PHE A 189 -32.02 7.25 -9.82
C PHE A 189 -32.85 6.61 -8.70
N LYS A 190 -33.57 5.52 -9.01
CA LYS A 190 -34.39 4.76 -8.05
C LYS A 190 -33.92 3.31 -7.98
N ILE A 191 -34.00 2.67 -6.81
CA ILE A 191 -33.69 1.24 -6.67
C ILE A 191 -34.64 0.44 -7.57
N ALA A 192 -34.08 -0.46 -8.38
CA ALA A 192 -34.83 -1.36 -9.26
C ALA A 192 -35.41 -2.55 -8.50
#